data_AF-A0A9N9EDA9-F1
#
_entry.id   AF-A0A9N9EDA9-F1
#
_cell.length_a   1.000
_cell.length_b   1.000
_cell.length_c   1.000
_cell.angle_alpha   90.00
_cell.angle_beta   90.00
_cell.angle_gamma   90.00
#
_symmetry.space_group_name_H-M   'P 1'
#
loop_
_entity.id
_entity.type
_entity.pdbx_description
1 polymer ?
#
loop_
_entity_poly.entity_id
_entity_poly.type
_entity_poly.pdbx_seq_one_letter_code
_entity_poly.pdbx_strand_id
1 'polypeptide(L)'
;KEKALTILDNFHQHKLRIYDPLSCLKIEVARLQGGDSRQETVPSYCVMMRKVDITPSKMYILPSTMETSNRTIRCFEDHKERFLRVQFNDENGKLTSSNGDNHISTLNQVHHTLVNGK
;
A
#
# COMPACT_ATOMS: atom_id res chain seq x y z
N LYS A 1 1.47 -1.90 -19.87
CA LYS A 1 1.48 -2.24 -18.43
C LYS A 1 1.05 -1.05 -17.57
N GLU A 2 1.63 0.13 -17.76
CA GLU A 2 1.32 1.36 -17.01
C GLU A 2 -0.18 1.69 -16.95
N LYS A 3 -0.88 1.71 -18.11
CA LYS A 3 -2.33 1.98 -18.17
C LYS A 3 -3.18 1.03 -17.31
N ALA A 4 -2.81 -0.24 -17.22
CA ALA A 4 -3.57 -1.22 -16.43
C ALA A 4 -3.43 -0.94 -14.92
N LEU A 5 -2.25 -0.55 -14.47
CA LEU A 5 -2.01 -0.16 -13.08
C LEU A 5 -2.80 1.11 -12.74
N THR A 6 -2.79 2.11 -13.62
CA THR A 6 -3.58 3.34 -13.45
C THR A 6 -5.08 3.05 -13.29
N ILE A 7 -5.63 2.14 -14.10
CA ILE A 7 -7.06 1.76 -13.98
C ILE A 7 -7.34 1.11 -12.62
N LEU A 8 -6.46 0.23 -12.16
CA LEU A 8 -6.61 -0.44 -10.87
C LEU A 8 -6.47 0.53 -9.70
N ASP A 9 -5.56 1.49 -9.79
CA ASP A 9 -5.41 2.56 -8.81
C ASP A 9 -6.66 3.44 -8.76
N ASN A 10 -7.23 3.82 -9.91
CA ASN A 10 -8.49 4.56 -9.98
C ASN A 10 -9.64 3.78 -9.33
N PHE A 11 -9.74 2.47 -9.59
CA PHE A 11 -10.74 1.62 -8.94
C PHE A 11 -10.57 1.58 -7.43
N HIS A 12 -9.33 1.48 -6.96
CA HIS A 12 -9.04 1.49 -5.54
C HIS A 12 -9.38 2.82 -4.88
N GLN A 13 -9.02 3.95 -5.49
CA GLN A 13 -9.26 5.29 -4.95
C GLN A 13 -10.74 5.56 -4.69
N HIS A 14 -11.63 5.06 -5.55
CA HIS A 14 -13.07 5.23 -5.37
C HIS A 14 -13.61 4.46 -4.15
N LYS A 15 -12.93 3.41 -3.66
CA LYS A 15 -13.37 2.56 -2.52
C LYS A 15 -14.80 2.04 -2.64
N LEU A 16 -15.33 1.91 -3.86
CA LEU A 16 -16.69 1.45 -4.13
C LEU A 16 -16.69 -0.04 -4.46
N ARG A 17 -17.79 -0.71 -4.08
CA ARG A 17 -18.04 -2.08 -4.54
C ARG A 17 -18.39 -2.04 -6.03
N ILE A 18 -17.62 -2.77 -6.83
CA ILE A 18 -17.84 -2.90 -8.26
C ILE A 18 -18.73 -4.13 -8.50
N TYR A 19 -19.93 -3.90 -9.03
CA TYR A 19 -20.88 -4.97 -9.37
C TYR A 19 -20.70 -5.49 -10.80
N ASP A 20 -20.34 -4.61 -11.73
CA ASP A 20 -20.01 -4.96 -13.12
C ASP A 20 -18.61 -4.44 -13.50
N PRO A 21 -17.57 -5.27 -13.34
CA PRO A 21 -16.19 -4.87 -13.61
C PRO A 21 -15.92 -4.52 -15.07
N LEU A 22 -16.60 -5.16 -16.02
CA LEU A 22 -16.33 -4.97 -17.44
C LEU A 22 -16.81 -3.60 -17.93
N SER A 23 -17.99 -3.16 -17.47
CA SER A 23 -18.50 -1.83 -17.78
C SER A 23 -17.64 -0.73 -17.18
N CYS A 24 -17.24 -0.88 -15.91
CA CYS A 24 -16.32 0.07 -15.26
C CYS A 24 -14.96 0.14 -15.99
N LEU A 25 -14.42 -1.00 -16.42
CA LEU A 25 -13.13 -1.06 -17.09
C LEU A 25 -13.18 -0.37 -18.46
N LYS A 26 -14.26 -0.57 -19.23
CA LYS A 26 -14.45 0.12 -20.52
C LYS A 26 -14.49 1.64 -20.36
N ILE A 27 -15.14 2.14 -19.31
CA ILE A 27 -15.21 3.58 -19.01
C ILE A 27 -13.81 4.14 -18.70
N GLU A 28 -13.05 3.48 -17.83
CA GLU A 28 -11.69 3.92 -17.49
C GLU A 28 -10.74 3.85 -18.69
N VAL A 29 -10.82 2.80 -19.50
CA VAL A 29 -10.04 2.68 -20.75
C VAL A 29 -10.37 3.83 -21.71
N ALA A 30 -11.64 4.18 -21.86
CA ALA A 30 -12.05 5.29 -22.71
C ALA A 30 -11.53 6.65 -22.20
N ARG A 31 -11.54 6.89 -20.88
CA ARG A 31 -10.96 8.10 -20.26
C ARG A 31 -9.47 8.24 -20.55
N LEU A 32 -8.71 7.15 -20.38
CA LEU A 32 -7.27 7.14 -20.64
C LEU A 32 -6.90 7.27 -22.13
N GLN A 33 -7.79 6.85 -23.04
CA GLN A 33 -7.63 7.09 -24.48
C GLN A 33 -7.91 8.54 -24.86
N GLY A 34 -8.81 9.21 -24.13
CA GLY A 34 -9.14 10.63 -24.32
C GLY A 34 -8.08 11.64 -23.84
N GLY A 35 -6.91 11.18 -23.38
CA GLY A 35 -5.81 12.04 -22.97
C GLY A 35 -5.89 12.57 -21.54
N ASP A 36 -6.85 12.13 -20.72
CA ASP A 36 -6.97 12.50 -19.31
C ASP A 36 -5.99 11.67 -18.46
N SER A 37 -4.69 11.79 -18.72
CA SER A 37 -3.67 11.28 -17.82
C SER A 37 -3.34 12.36 -16.80
N ARG A 38 -4.16 12.47 -15.75
CA ARG A 38 -3.80 13.19 -14.53
C ARG A 38 -2.67 12.43 -13.82
N GLN A 39 -1.45 12.50 -14.36
CA GLN A 39 -0.28 12.14 -13.58
C GLN A 39 -0.11 13.23 -12.53
N GLU A 40 -0.60 12.95 -11.31
CA GLU A 40 -0.29 13.78 -10.16
C GLU A 40 1.23 13.83 -10.03
N THR A 41 1.81 15.01 -10.26
CA THR A 41 3.24 15.22 -10.09
C THR A 41 3.57 15.07 -8.62
N VAL A 42 4.31 14.02 -8.28
CA VAL A 42 4.78 13.79 -6.91
C VAL A 42 5.73 14.95 -6.53
N PRO A 43 5.45 15.74 -5.48
CA PRO A 43 6.37 16.80 -5.05
C PRO A 43 7.76 16.24 -4.72
N SER A 44 8.81 17.05 -4.90
CA SER A 44 10.20 16.61 -4.70
C SER A 44 10.52 16.11 -3.28
N TYR A 45 9.75 16.54 -2.28
CA TYR A 45 9.89 16.10 -0.89
C TYR A 45 9.03 14.87 -0.56
N CYS A 46 8.24 14.36 -1.51
CA CYS A 46 7.37 13.21 -1.37
C CYS A 46 7.86 12.01 -2.19
N VAL A 47 7.41 10.82 -1.80
CA VAL A 47 7.64 9.58 -2.52
C VAL A 47 6.35 8.77 -2.55
N MET A 48 6.13 8.05 -3.65
CA MET A 48 5.07 7.06 -3.76
C MET A 48 5.54 5.78 -3.06
N MET A 49 5.02 5.49 -1.87
CA MET A 49 5.48 4.41 -0.99
C MET A 49 4.52 3.22 -1.04
N ARG A 50 5.07 2.01 -1.27
CA ARG A 50 4.32 0.76 -1.13
C ARG A 50 4.28 0.36 0.33
N LYS A 51 3.09 -0.03 0.81
CA LYS A 51 2.86 -0.40 2.20
C LYS A 51 2.24 -1.78 2.33
N VAL A 52 2.68 -2.53 3.33
CA VAL A 52 2.08 -3.81 3.72
C VAL A 52 1.75 -3.76 5.20
N ASP A 53 0.49 -4.07 5.51
CA ASP A 53 0.02 -4.21 6.88
C ASP A 53 -0.06 -5.71 7.21
N ILE A 54 0.71 -6.12 8.21
CA ILE A 54 0.78 -7.52 8.66
C ILE A 54 0.08 -7.63 10.00
N THR A 55 -0.90 -8.52 10.05
CA THR A 55 -1.53 -8.98 11.29
C THR A 55 -1.13 -10.44 11.55
N PRO A 56 -1.32 -10.96 12.78
CA PRO A 56 -0.98 -12.34 13.07
C PRO A 56 -1.64 -13.37 12.14
N SER A 57 -2.81 -13.06 11.56
CA SER A 57 -3.52 -13.98 10.69
C SER A 57 -3.43 -13.68 9.20
N LYS A 58 -3.13 -12.43 8.81
CA LYS A 58 -3.23 -11.97 7.41
C LYS A 58 -2.16 -10.94 7.06
N MET A 59 -1.87 -10.87 5.76
CA MET A 59 -1.07 -9.81 5.18
C MET A 59 -1.93 -9.02 4.19
N TYR A 60 -1.94 -7.71 4.34
CA TYR A 60 -2.66 -6.79 3.48
C TYR A 60 -1.66 -5.97 2.67
N ILE A 61 -1.59 -6.25 1.38
CA ILE A 61 -0.83 -5.41 0.44
C ILE A 61 -1.70 -4.20 0.12
N LEU A 62 -1.23 -3.03 0.51
CA LEU A 62 -1.94 -1.78 0.29
C LEU A 62 -1.45 -1.11 -0.99
N PRO A 63 -2.34 -0.37 -1.69
CA PRO A 63 -1.93 0.46 -2.82
C PRO A 63 -0.93 1.52 -2.41
N SER A 64 -0.15 1.96 -3.39
CA SER A 64 0.91 2.91 -3.13
C SER A 64 0.32 4.25 -2.71
N THR A 65 0.86 4.84 -1.66
CA THR A 65 0.39 6.13 -1.13
C THR A 65 1.52 7.15 -1.15
N MET A 66 1.18 8.41 -1.42
CA MET A 66 2.14 9.50 -1.32
C MET A 66 2.48 9.78 0.13
N GLU A 67 3.76 9.67 0.48
CA GLU A 67 4.29 9.96 1.81
C GLU A 67 5.43 10.98 1.73
N THR A 68 5.70 11.70 2.81
CA THR A 68 6.91 12.52 2.91
C THR A 68 8.14 11.62 2.92
N SER A 69 9.11 11.92 2.05
CA SER A 69 10.39 11.21 2.03
C SER A 69 11.12 11.35 3.37
N ASN A 70 11.95 10.36 3.72
CA ASN A 70 12.85 10.44 4.86
C ASN A 70 14.31 10.57 4.38
N ARG A 71 15.26 10.80 5.28
CA ARG A 71 16.67 11.01 4.90
C ARG A 71 17.26 9.80 4.15
N THR A 72 16.91 8.58 4.57
CA THR A 72 17.36 7.36 3.89
C THR A 72 16.84 7.31 2.45
N ILE A 73 15.55 7.53 2.25
CA ILE A 73 14.94 7.51 0.91
C ILE A 73 15.59 8.58 0.02
N ARG A 74 15.83 9.80 0.54
CA ARG A 74 16.51 10.86 -0.21
C ARG A 74 17.95 10.51 -0.59
N CYS A 75 18.67 9.80 0.30
CA CYS A 75 20.02 9.33 0.01
C CYS A 75 20.06 8.21 -1.04
N PHE A 76 18.96 7.45 -1.16
CA PHE A 76 18.82 6.34 -2.12
C PHE A 76 17.70 6.61 -3.13
N GLU A 77 17.59 7.86 -3.61
CA GLU A 77 16.50 8.31 -4.49
C GLU A 77 16.39 7.45 -5.76
N ASP A 78 17.53 7.10 -6.37
CA ASP A 78 17.61 6.23 -7.55
C ASP A 78 17.09 4.80 -7.29
N HIS A 79 16.97 4.41 -6.02
CA HIS A 79 16.54 3.10 -5.56
C HIS A 79 15.25 3.18 -4.73
N LYS A 80 14.51 4.30 -4.78
CA LYS A 80 13.29 4.51 -3.96
C LYS A 80 12.23 3.43 -4.15
N GLU A 81 12.14 2.85 -5.34
CA GLU A 81 11.19 1.77 -5.66
C GLU A 81 11.50 0.44 -4.97
N ARG A 82 12.69 0.30 -4.38
CA ARG A 82 13.15 -0.89 -3.63
C ARG A 82 12.81 -0.82 -2.15
N PHE A 83 12.22 0.28 -1.68
CA PHE A 83 11.76 0.41 -0.30
C PHE A 83 10.33 -0.11 -0.15
N LEU A 84 10.09 -0.84 0.93
CA LEU A 84 8.77 -1.32 1.33
C LEU A 84 8.50 -0.89 2.78
N ARG A 85 7.39 -0.21 3.02
CA ARG A 85 6.95 0.08 4.38
C ARG A 85 6.15 -1.10 4.91
N VAL A 86 6.61 -1.70 6.00
CA VAL A 86 5.89 -2.76 6.70
C VAL A 86 5.40 -2.22 8.03
N GLN A 87 4.12 -2.44 8.33
CA GLN A 87 3.54 -2.13 9.63
C GLN A 87 2.92 -3.39 10.22
N PHE A 88 3.26 -3.67 11.48
CA PHE A 88 2.67 -4.75 12.25
C PHE A 88 1.52 -4.21 13.08
N ASN A 89 0.35 -4.84 13.00
CA ASN A 89 -0.85 -4.49 13.75
C ASN A 89 -1.49 -5.76 14.33
N ASP A 90 -2.34 -5.59 15.34
CA ASP A 90 -3.23 -6.67 15.79
C ASP A 90 -4.56 -6.61 14.99
N GLU A 91 -5.31 -7.71 14.97
CA GLU A 91 -6.63 -7.77 14.32
C GLU A 91 -7.61 -6.77 14.95
N ASN A 92 -7.40 -6.42 16.22
CA ASN A 92 -8.21 -5.48 16.99
C ASN A 92 -7.74 -4.01 16.89
N GLY A 93 -6.67 -3.73 16.12
CA GLY A 93 -6.22 -2.36 15.84
C GLY A 93 -4.71 -2.13 15.96
N LYS A 94 -4.33 -0.85 15.90
CA LYS A 94 -2.93 -0.42 16.01
C LYS A 94 -2.39 -0.76 17.39
N LEU A 95 -1.24 -1.41 17.43
CA LEU A 95 -0.49 -1.66 18.66
C LEU A 95 -0.26 -0.33 19.39
N THR A 96 -1.01 -0.08 20.46
CA THR A 96 -0.85 1.12 21.29
C THR A 96 0.44 0.97 22.07
N SER A 97 1.20 2.06 22.26
CA SER A 97 2.39 2.10 23.13
C SER A 97 2.01 1.86 24.60
N SER A 98 1.64 0.63 24.92
CA SER A 98 1.29 0.16 26.25
C SER A 98 2.42 -0.76 26.73
N ASN A 99 2.96 -0.42 27.89
CA ASN A 99 4.10 -0.99 28.59
C ASN A 99 4.40 -2.48 28.31
N GLY A 100 5.61 -2.74 27.79
CA GLY A 100 6.39 -3.97 28.00
C GLY A 100 5.96 -5.22 27.23
N ASP A 101 4.87 -5.85 27.65
CA ASP A 101 4.70 -7.29 27.43
C ASP A 101 3.75 -7.64 26.28
N ASN A 102 2.74 -6.80 26.04
CA ASN A 102 1.72 -7.08 25.01
C ASN A 102 2.23 -6.93 23.57
N HIS A 103 3.32 -6.19 23.34
CA HIS A 103 3.92 -6.06 22.00
C HIS A 103 4.74 -7.27 21.61
N ILE A 104 5.43 -7.87 22.59
CA ILE A 104 6.31 -9.01 22.36
C ILE A 104 5.47 -10.23 21.97
N SER A 105 4.33 -10.45 22.61
CA SER A 105 3.43 -11.56 22.28
C SER A 105 2.91 -11.45 20.84
N THR A 106 2.44 -10.27 20.41
CA THR A 106 1.97 -10.04 19.04
C THR A 106 3.08 -10.19 18.01
N LEU A 107 4.27 -9.64 18.29
CA LEU A 107 5.43 -9.80 17.40
C LEU A 107 5.86 -11.27 17.28
N ASN A 108 5.85 -12.01 18.39
CA ASN A 108 6.12 -13.44 18.39
C ASN A 108 5.07 -14.22 17.59
N GLN A 109 3.80 -13.84 17.67
CA GLN A 109 2.74 -14.46 16.91
C GLN A 109 2.88 -14.19 15.41
N VAL A 110 3.17 -12.95 15.03
CA VAL A 110 3.48 -12.60 13.63
C VAL A 110 4.71 -13.37 13.14
N HIS A 111 5.78 -13.40 13.92
CA HIS A 111 6.99 -14.16 13.59
C HIS A 111 6.69 -15.64 13.40
N HIS A 112 5.93 -16.25 14.30
CA HIS A 112 5.50 -17.64 14.17
C HIS A 112 4.74 -17.87 12.86
N THR A 113 3.76 -17.02 12.52
CA THR A 113 3.01 -17.13 11.27
C THR A 113 3.91 -16.99 10.05
N LEU A 114 4.87 -16.07 10.06
CA LEU A 114 5.80 -15.84 8.95
C LEU A 114 6.77 -17.01 8.75
N VAL A 115 7.21 -17.67 9.83
CA VAL A 115 8.19 -18.77 9.78
C VAL A 115 7.51 -20.11 9.50
N ASN A 116 6.41 -20.41 10.19
CA ASN A 116 5.81 -21.74 10.17
C ASN A 116 4.70 -21.87 9.13
N GLY A 117 4.27 -20.76 8.50
CA GLY A 117 3.08 -20.75 7.67
C GLY A 117 1.84 -21.13 8.48
N LYS A 118 0.71 -21.28 7.80
CA LYS A 118 -0.50 -21.86 8.39
C LYS A 118 -0.67 -23.29 7.90
#